data_AF-Q7WSP2-F1
#
_entry.id   AF-Q7WSP2-F1
#
_cell.length_a   1.000
_cell.length_b   1.000
_cell.length_c   1.000
_cell.angle_alpha   90.00
_cell.angle_beta   90.00
_cell.angle_gamma   90.00
#
_symmetry.space_group_name_H-M   'P 1'
#
loop_
_entity.id
_entity.type
_entity.pdbx_description
1 polymer ?
#
loop_
_entity_poly.entity_id
_entity_poly.type
_entity_poly.pdbx_seq_one_letter_code
_entity_poly.pdbx_strand_id
1 'polypeptide(L)'
;SVFTYEKQWREFTESIGYWVDMDDPYVTLKNPYIESVWHILGTIHEKGLLYKGHRVSPYCPSCQTSLSSHEVAQGYKTVKDLSATVKFKVKDSENEYFLGWTTTPWTLPANVALAVHPNMEYVKAKQESHVYIVAKERVQEVLKENYEVLSVHKGEELLNTSYTAPFPMKEVTNGYRVIAADFVTGDSGTGLVHIAPAYGEDDYRVVQSEGLSFLHVVDEKGEYTEAVPFLKGKFVKDCDVDIVRYLAKEGLLYHKEKYEHSYPHCWRCDSPLLYYAGESWLIRTTAIKDTFLQNNDSVTWYPDHMKHGRFGKFLENMVDWNISRNRYWGTPLNVWECESCDHQFAPKSIAELRKHS
;
A
#
# COMPACT_ATOMS: atom_id res chain seq x y z
N SER A 1 17.16 -28.68 4.56
CA SER A 1 18.26 -27.95 5.23
C SER A 1 18.72 -26.82 4.30
N VAL A 2 19.24 -25.70 4.82
CA VAL A 2 19.83 -24.64 3.96
C VAL A 2 20.98 -25.21 3.10
N PHE A 3 21.65 -26.25 3.59
CA PHE A 3 22.77 -26.92 2.92
C PHE A 3 22.35 -28.07 2.00
N THR A 4 21.06 -28.30 1.77
CA THR A 4 20.57 -29.46 0.99
C THR A 4 21.14 -29.48 -0.44
N TYR A 5 21.44 -28.32 -1.02
CA TYR A 5 21.95 -28.21 -2.39
C TYR A 5 23.43 -27.79 -2.49
N GLU A 6 24.15 -27.74 -1.37
CA GLU A 6 25.53 -27.23 -1.33
C GLU A 6 26.46 -27.99 -2.28
N LYS A 7 26.37 -29.33 -2.27
CA LYS A 7 27.21 -30.19 -3.11
C LYS A 7 26.96 -29.93 -4.61
N GLN A 8 25.70 -29.85 -5.04
CA GLN A 8 25.37 -29.56 -6.44
C GLN A 8 25.88 -28.17 -6.86
N TRP A 9 25.79 -27.16 -6.00
CA TRP A 9 26.31 -25.83 -6.28
C TRP A 9 27.85 -25.82 -6.40
N ARG A 10 28.56 -26.55 -5.55
CA ARG A 10 30.02 -26.68 -5.64
C ARG A 10 30.44 -27.35 -6.95
N GLU A 11 29.85 -28.49 -7.28
CA GLU A 11 30.13 -29.21 -8.53
C GLU A 11 29.87 -28.33 -9.76
N PHE A 12 28.77 -27.57 -9.75
CA PHE A 12 28.44 -26.62 -10.82
C PHE A 12 29.48 -25.50 -10.94
N THR A 13 29.83 -24.84 -9.83
CA THR A 13 30.82 -23.75 -9.76
C THR A 13 32.18 -24.19 -10.29
N GLU A 14 32.64 -25.38 -9.91
CA GLU A 14 33.89 -25.96 -10.41
C GLU A 14 33.80 -26.28 -11.90
N SER A 15 32.69 -26.86 -12.36
CA SER A 15 32.49 -27.26 -13.76
C SER A 15 32.49 -26.07 -14.73
N ILE A 16 32.02 -24.90 -14.30
CA ILE A 16 32.05 -23.68 -15.11
C ILE A 16 33.38 -22.90 -14.98
N GLY A 17 34.32 -23.38 -14.18
CA GLY A 17 35.61 -22.73 -13.96
C GLY A 17 35.52 -21.43 -13.17
N TYR A 18 34.50 -21.26 -12.31
CA TYR A 18 34.34 -20.05 -11.51
C TYR A 18 35.19 -20.13 -10.23
N TRP A 19 36.38 -19.55 -10.28
CA TRP A 19 37.35 -19.59 -9.18
C TRP A 19 36.93 -18.67 -8.03
N VAL A 20 36.47 -19.28 -6.94
CA VAL A 20 36.05 -18.61 -5.70
C VAL A 20 36.31 -19.53 -4.51
N ASP A 21 36.52 -18.95 -3.33
CA ASP A 21 36.67 -19.72 -2.09
C ASP A 21 35.32 -20.30 -1.66
N MET A 22 35.16 -21.61 -1.86
CA MET A 22 33.99 -22.37 -1.43
C MET A 22 34.24 -23.10 -0.11
N ASP A 23 35.46 -23.07 0.43
CA ASP A 23 35.84 -23.80 1.65
C ASP A 23 35.59 -22.98 2.91
N ASP A 24 35.71 -21.65 2.84
CA ASP A 24 35.29 -20.73 3.90
C ASP A 24 34.33 -19.63 3.40
N PRO A 25 33.11 -19.97 2.96
CA PRO A 25 32.14 -18.98 2.57
C PRO A 25 31.57 -18.24 3.79
N TYR A 26 31.25 -16.96 3.60
CA TYR A 26 30.41 -16.26 4.56
C TYR A 26 28.99 -16.87 4.54
N VAL A 27 28.39 -17.00 5.73
CA VAL A 27 27.09 -17.63 5.90
C VAL A 27 26.27 -16.80 6.87
N THR A 28 25.10 -16.34 6.42
CA THR A 28 24.29 -15.34 7.13
C THR A 28 23.68 -15.82 8.45
N LEU A 29 23.57 -17.15 8.64
CA LEU A 29 23.10 -17.76 9.89
C LEU A 29 24.20 -17.94 10.95
N LYS A 30 25.47 -17.64 10.64
CA LYS A 30 26.58 -17.72 11.61
C LYS A 30 26.53 -16.52 12.56
N ASN A 31 26.78 -16.74 13.86
CA ASN A 31 26.75 -15.67 14.88
C ASN A 31 27.61 -14.43 14.55
N PRO A 32 28.85 -14.55 14.03
CA PRO A 32 29.64 -13.36 13.67
C PRO A 32 28.98 -12.49 12.60
N TYR A 33 28.26 -13.10 11.65
CA TYR A 33 27.51 -12.36 10.63
C TYR A 33 26.31 -11.64 11.27
N ILE A 34 25.53 -12.36 12.09
CA ILE A 34 24.38 -11.81 12.82
C ILE A 34 24.79 -10.64 13.73
N GLU A 35 25.89 -10.78 14.46
CA GLU A 35 26.42 -9.75 15.35
C GLU A 35 26.88 -8.51 14.56
N SER A 36 27.47 -8.69 13.38
CA SER A 36 27.80 -7.57 12.49
C SER A 36 26.55 -6.82 12.02
N VAL A 37 25.45 -7.54 11.73
CA VAL A 37 24.16 -6.92 11.40
C VAL A 37 23.58 -6.18 12.61
N TRP A 38 23.65 -6.74 13.82
CA TRP A 38 23.24 -6.06 15.05
C TRP A 38 24.04 -4.78 15.30
N HIS A 39 25.34 -4.80 15.04
CA HIS A 39 26.18 -3.60 15.13
C HIS A 39 25.69 -2.49 14.19
N ILE A 40 25.38 -2.84 12.93
CA ILE A 40 24.82 -1.90 11.95
C ILE A 40 23.48 -1.35 12.44
N LEU A 41 22.55 -2.21 12.84
CA LEU A 41 21.21 -1.81 13.31
C LEU A 41 21.26 -0.95 14.57
N GLY A 42 22.08 -1.31 15.55
CA GLY A 42 22.27 -0.51 16.76
C GLY A 42 22.91 0.85 16.49
N THR A 43 23.80 0.94 15.48
CA THR A 43 24.35 2.23 15.02
C THR A 43 23.29 3.09 14.33
N ILE A 44 22.40 2.49 13.54
CA ILE A 44 21.28 3.21 12.89
C ILE A 44 20.25 3.68 13.94
N HIS A 45 19.99 2.86 14.97
CA HIS A 45 19.16 3.21 16.12
C HIS A 45 19.74 4.38 16.92
N GLU A 46 21.03 4.33 17.27
CA GLU A 46 21.74 5.42 17.95
C GLU A 46 21.69 6.75 17.19
N LYS A 47 21.69 6.69 15.85
CA LYS A 47 21.54 7.87 14.98
C LYS A 47 20.09 8.37 14.85
N GLY A 48 19.12 7.72 15.52
CA GLY A 48 17.69 8.07 15.43
C GLY A 48 17.07 7.83 14.06
N LEU A 49 17.69 6.97 13.24
CA LEU A 49 17.22 6.64 11.89
C LEU A 49 16.35 5.38 11.86
N LEU A 50 16.42 4.52 12.87
CA LEU A 50 15.56 3.36 13.03
C LEU A 50 14.34 3.75 13.88
N TYR A 51 13.13 3.58 13.36
CA TYR A 51 11.91 3.94 14.08
C TYR A 51 10.77 2.95 13.80
N LYS A 52 9.88 2.82 14.78
CA LYS A 52 8.61 2.09 14.62
C LYS A 52 7.58 3.04 14.01
N GLY A 53 6.97 2.63 12.91
CA GLY A 53 5.96 3.40 12.21
C GLY A 53 4.75 2.54 11.86
N HIS A 54 3.58 3.17 11.85
CA HIS A 54 2.37 2.58 11.27
C HIS A 54 2.24 3.08 9.83
N ARG A 55 2.35 2.19 8.86
CA ARG A 55 2.26 2.53 7.43
C ARG A 55 1.52 1.45 6.67
N VAL A 56 0.91 1.87 5.56
CA VAL A 56 0.43 0.95 4.54
C VAL A 56 1.64 0.45 3.76
N SER A 57 1.85 -0.85 3.72
CA SER A 57 2.92 -1.50 2.95
C SER A 57 2.34 -2.63 2.11
N PRO A 58 2.97 -2.98 0.99
CA PRO A 58 2.67 -4.22 0.29
C PRO A 58 2.85 -5.40 1.25
N TYR A 59 1.84 -6.25 1.31
CA TYR A 59 1.71 -7.34 2.27
C TYR A 59 1.29 -8.62 1.56
N CYS A 60 1.96 -9.71 1.91
CA CYS A 60 1.67 -11.01 1.37
C CYS A 60 0.79 -11.78 2.36
N PRO A 61 -0.52 -11.96 2.11
CA PRO A 61 -1.41 -12.69 3.03
C PRO A 61 -1.03 -14.17 3.19
N SER A 62 -0.45 -14.76 2.14
CA SER A 62 0.05 -16.15 2.19
C SER A 62 1.30 -16.29 3.07
N CYS A 63 2.20 -15.31 3.04
CA CYS A 63 3.41 -15.30 3.85
C CYS A 63 3.25 -14.56 5.20
N GLN A 64 2.10 -13.92 5.41
CA GLN A 64 1.75 -13.09 6.56
C GLN A 64 2.83 -12.07 6.92
N THR A 65 3.36 -11.37 5.91
CA THR A 65 4.47 -10.44 6.11
C THR A 65 4.47 -9.32 5.09
N SER A 66 4.96 -8.14 5.50
CA SER A 66 5.17 -7.01 4.62
C SER A 66 6.37 -7.25 3.69
N LEU A 67 6.36 -6.57 2.55
CA LEU A 67 7.41 -6.62 1.53
C LEU A 67 7.96 -5.22 1.28
N SER A 68 9.22 -5.14 0.89
CA SER A 68 9.85 -3.90 0.46
C SER A 68 9.48 -3.55 -0.98
N SER A 69 9.64 -2.27 -1.35
CA SER A 69 9.43 -1.79 -2.74
C SER A 69 10.23 -2.58 -3.78
N HIS A 70 11.47 -2.99 -3.46
CA HIS A 70 12.32 -3.79 -4.33
C HIS A 70 11.81 -5.21 -4.57
N GLU A 71 11.15 -5.82 -3.58
CA GLU A 71 10.56 -7.15 -3.71
C GLU A 71 9.29 -7.10 -4.56
N VAL A 72 8.50 -6.04 -4.39
CA VAL A 72 7.24 -5.82 -5.11
C VAL A 72 7.50 -5.55 -6.59
N ALA A 73 8.53 -4.77 -6.91
CA ALA A 73 8.94 -4.47 -8.28
C ALA A 73 9.28 -5.71 -9.13
N GLN A 74 9.57 -6.86 -8.50
CA GLN A 74 9.90 -8.11 -9.19
C GLN A 74 8.67 -8.96 -9.55
N GLY A 75 7.50 -8.66 -8.97
CA GLY A 75 6.34 -9.56 -9.00
C GLY A 75 5.12 -9.05 -9.78
N TYR A 76 5.25 -8.03 -10.63
CA TYR A 76 4.11 -7.49 -11.38
C TYR A 76 3.60 -8.47 -12.44
N LYS A 77 2.29 -8.64 -12.51
CA LYS A 77 1.60 -9.46 -13.51
C LYS A 77 0.38 -8.73 -14.06
N THR A 78 0.08 -8.93 -15.34
CA THR A 78 -1.18 -8.45 -15.92
C THR A 78 -2.34 -9.32 -15.45
N VAL A 79 -3.35 -8.71 -14.85
CA VAL A 79 -4.55 -9.39 -14.34
C VAL A 79 -5.81 -8.71 -14.84
N LYS A 80 -6.92 -9.45 -14.82
CA LYS A 80 -8.27 -8.95 -15.12
C LYS A 80 -9.08 -8.92 -13.84
N ASP A 81 -9.18 -7.74 -13.24
CA ASP A 81 -9.97 -7.52 -12.02
C ASP A 81 -11.35 -6.95 -12.37
N LEU A 82 -12.32 -7.17 -11.48
CA LEU A 82 -13.64 -6.58 -11.61
C LEU A 82 -13.59 -5.16 -11.02
N SER A 83 -13.75 -4.14 -11.86
CA SER A 83 -13.90 -2.76 -11.40
C SER A 83 -15.37 -2.43 -11.13
N ALA A 84 -15.60 -1.45 -10.26
CA ALA A 84 -16.92 -0.98 -9.90
C ALA A 84 -16.96 0.54 -9.86
N THR A 85 -17.98 1.13 -10.48
CA THR A 85 -18.40 2.52 -10.26
C THR A 85 -19.57 2.50 -9.28
N VAL A 86 -19.40 3.15 -8.15
CA VAL A 86 -20.30 3.09 -6.99
C VAL A 86 -20.92 4.46 -6.75
N LYS A 87 -22.22 4.46 -6.44
CA LYS A 87 -22.99 5.64 -6.09
C LYS A 87 -22.85 5.90 -4.60
N PHE A 88 -22.33 7.06 -4.24
CA PHE A 88 -22.27 7.57 -2.88
C PHE A 88 -23.30 8.69 -2.76
N LYS A 89 -24.40 8.43 -2.07
CA LYS A 89 -25.53 9.35 -2.00
C LYS A 89 -25.13 10.61 -1.23
N VAL A 90 -25.32 11.80 -1.82
CA VAL A 90 -25.11 13.07 -1.11
C VAL A 90 -26.10 13.14 0.06
N LYS A 91 -25.60 13.47 1.24
CA LYS A 91 -26.43 13.56 2.45
C LYS A 91 -27.48 14.67 2.25
N ASP A 92 -28.69 14.42 2.74
CA ASP A 92 -29.84 15.35 2.65
C ASP A 92 -30.30 15.66 1.21
N SER A 93 -29.77 14.97 0.20
CA SER A 93 -30.27 14.99 -1.17
C SER A 93 -31.20 13.80 -1.45
N GLU A 94 -32.22 14.01 -2.29
CA GLU A 94 -33.11 12.93 -2.71
C GLU A 94 -32.46 12.02 -3.76
N ASN A 95 -31.77 12.61 -4.74
CA ASN A 95 -31.32 11.92 -5.96
C ASN A 95 -29.92 12.34 -6.47
N GLU A 96 -29.12 13.06 -5.68
CA GLU A 96 -27.73 13.38 -6.03
C GLU A 96 -26.73 12.33 -5.50
N TYR A 97 -25.78 11.93 -6.34
CA TYR A 97 -24.76 10.93 -6.02
C TYR A 97 -23.39 11.34 -6.54
N PHE A 98 -22.37 11.18 -5.71
CA PHE A 98 -20.99 11.08 -6.18
C PHE A 98 -20.77 9.70 -6.82
N LEU A 99 -20.12 9.66 -7.98
CA LEU A 99 -19.70 8.39 -8.57
C LEU A 99 -18.22 8.16 -8.25
N GLY A 100 -17.93 7.22 -7.35
CA GLY A 100 -16.55 6.79 -7.07
C GLY A 100 -16.23 5.52 -7.85
N TRP A 101 -15.02 5.43 -8.40
CA TRP A 101 -14.56 4.25 -9.14
C TRP A 101 -13.42 3.54 -8.42
N THR A 102 -13.39 2.21 -8.51
CA THR A 102 -12.31 1.39 -7.94
C THR A 102 -12.06 0.12 -8.74
N THR A 103 -10.80 -0.31 -8.82
CA THR A 103 -10.39 -1.64 -9.31
C THR A 103 -10.31 -2.67 -8.18
N THR A 104 -10.50 -2.26 -6.93
CA THR A 104 -10.47 -3.11 -5.73
C THR A 104 -11.78 -3.00 -4.95
N PRO A 105 -12.92 -3.51 -5.47
CA PRO A 105 -14.21 -3.47 -4.77
C PRO A 105 -14.15 -3.97 -3.32
N TRP A 106 -13.30 -4.97 -3.04
CA TRP A 106 -13.10 -5.48 -1.69
C TRP A 106 -12.69 -4.43 -0.64
N THR A 107 -12.14 -3.28 -1.04
CA THR A 107 -11.77 -2.19 -0.12
C THR A 107 -12.94 -1.27 0.27
N LEU A 108 -14.06 -1.33 -0.46
CA LEU A 108 -15.23 -0.45 -0.23
C LEU A 108 -15.84 -0.54 1.19
N PRO A 109 -15.87 -1.70 1.86
CA PRO A 109 -16.29 -1.78 3.27
C PRO A 109 -15.44 -0.96 4.23
N ALA A 110 -14.23 -0.58 3.84
CA ALA A 110 -13.34 0.26 4.63
C ALA A 110 -13.32 1.73 4.19
N ASN A 111 -14.29 2.15 3.38
CA ASN A 111 -14.39 3.53 2.94
C ASN A 111 -14.62 4.48 4.13
N VAL A 112 -13.89 5.60 4.17
CA VAL A 112 -14.06 6.65 5.20
C VAL A 112 -14.22 8.04 4.60
N ALA A 113 -13.85 8.27 3.34
CA ALA A 113 -14.01 9.54 2.65
C ALA A 113 -14.09 9.36 1.12
N LEU A 114 -14.44 10.44 0.42
CA LEU A 114 -14.24 10.59 -1.02
C LEU A 114 -13.23 11.71 -1.25
N ALA A 115 -12.29 11.53 -2.15
CA ALA A 115 -11.31 12.55 -2.49
C ALA A 115 -11.56 13.14 -3.87
N VAL A 116 -11.37 14.46 -3.95
CA VAL A 116 -11.42 15.26 -5.18
C VAL A 116 -10.19 16.14 -5.28
N HIS A 117 -9.77 16.46 -6.50
CA HIS A 117 -8.70 17.44 -6.70
C HIS A 117 -9.30 18.86 -6.59
N PRO A 118 -8.80 19.73 -5.70
CA PRO A 118 -9.43 21.03 -5.42
C PRO A 118 -9.50 21.95 -6.65
N ASN A 119 -8.50 21.88 -7.53
CA ASN A 119 -8.42 22.71 -8.73
C ASN A 119 -9.09 22.11 -9.99
N MET A 120 -9.58 20.87 -9.93
CA MET A 120 -10.29 20.26 -11.08
C MET A 120 -11.75 20.72 -11.13
N GLU A 121 -12.33 20.71 -12.33
CA GLU A 121 -13.75 20.98 -12.52
C GLU A 121 -14.56 19.67 -12.47
N TYR A 122 -15.69 19.73 -11.77
CA TYR A 122 -16.65 18.66 -11.59
C TYR A 122 -18.01 19.10 -12.11
N VAL A 123 -18.76 18.18 -12.71
CA VAL A 123 -20.09 18.46 -13.25
C VAL A 123 -21.14 17.75 -12.41
N LYS A 124 -22.25 18.47 -12.15
CA LYS A 124 -23.51 17.86 -11.77
C LYS A 124 -24.27 17.56 -13.06
N ALA A 125 -24.35 16.30 -13.45
CA ALA A 125 -25.02 15.88 -14.67
C ALA A 125 -26.26 15.06 -14.33
N LYS A 126 -27.41 15.46 -14.87
CA LYS A 126 -28.65 14.70 -14.77
C LYS A 126 -28.64 13.58 -15.79
N GLN A 127 -28.89 12.35 -15.36
CA GLN A 127 -29.12 11.21 -16.23
C GLN A 127 -30.32 10.44 -15.67
N GLU A 128 -31.35 10.29 -16.49
CA GLU A 128 -32.66 9.75 -16.08
C GLU A 128 -33.25 10.56 -14.89
N SER A 129 -33.48 9.90 -13.74
CA SER A 129 -34.04 10.48 -12.52
C SER A 129 -33.00 10.94 -11.51
N HIS A 130 -31.70 10.76 -11.78
CA HIS A 130 -30.62 11.02 -10.83
C HIS A 130 -29.68 12.10 -11.32
N VAL A 131 -28.96 12.71 -10.39
CA VAL A 131 -27.88 13.65 -10.65
C VAL A 131 -26.57 13.01 -10.20
N TYR A 132 -25.60 12.94 -11.10
CA TYR A 132 -24.29 12.35 -10.87
C TYR A 132 -23.22 13.42 -10.84
N ILE A 133 -22.33 13.34 -9.86
CA ILE A 133 -21.16 14.19 -9.71
C ILE A 133 -19.94 13.40 -10.17
N VAL A 134 -19.30 13.90 -11.23
CA VAL A 134 -18.09 13.33 -11.88
C VAL A 134 -17.16 14.45 -12.32
N ALA A 135 -15.88 14.15 -12.52
CA ALA A 135 -14.96 15.11 -13.13
C ALA A 135 -15.42 15.48 -14.55
N LYS A 136 -15.32 16.76 -14.90
CA LYS A 136 -15.74 17.30 -16.19
C LYS A 136 -15.07 16.60 -17.36
N GLU A 137 -13.78 16.26 -17.22
CA GLU A 137 -13.00 15.55 -18.24
C GLU A 137 -13.45 14.10 -18.45
N ARG A 138 -14.12 13.50 -17.44
CA ARG A 138 -14.55 12.10 -17.44
C ARG A 138 -16.04 11.92 -17.76
N VAL A 139 -16.83 13.00 -17.80
CA VAL A 139 -18.30 12.91 -17.91
C VAL A 139 -18.77 12.11 -19.11
N GLN A 140 -18.18 12.34 -20.29
CA GLN A 140 -18.56 11.65 -21.52
C GLN A 140 -18.23 10.15 -21.46
N GLU A 141 -17.10 9.78 -20.88
CA GLU A 141 -16.69 8.37 -20.79
C GLU A 141 -17.49 7.61 -19.73
N VAL A 142 -17.77 8.26 -18.59
CA VAL A 142 -18.51 7.65 -17.48
C VAL A 142 -20.00 7.53 -17.78
N LEU A 143 -20.64 8.63 -18.19
CA LEU A 143 -22.10 8.67 -18.40
C LEU A 143 -22.50 8.20 -19.80
N LYS A 144 -21.56 8.15 -20.74
CA LYS A 144 -21.75 7.76 -22.15
C LYS A 144 -22.73 8.69 -22.87
N GLU A 145 -24.03 8.40 -22.84
CA GLU A 145 -25.07 9.11 -23.57
C GLU A 145 -26.25 9.50 -22.66
N ASN A 146 -27.12 10.39 -23.13
CA ASN A 146 -28.38 10.80 -22.48
C ASN A 146 -28.22 11.48 -21.11
N TYR A 147 -27.24 12.37 -20.97
CA TYR A 147 -27.09 13.22 -19.79
C TYR A 147 -27.21 14.71 -20.14
N GLU A 148 -27.65 15.50 -19.16
CA GLU A 148 -27.76 16.96 -19.22
C GLU A 148 -26.85 17.55 -18.14
N VAL A 149 -25.89 18.39 -18.51
CA VAL A 149 -25.05 19.10 -17.53
C VAL A 149 -25.87 20.23 -16.90
N LEU A 150 -26.12 20.12 -15.60
CA LEU A 150 -26.88 21.13 -14.84
C LEU A 150 -25.98 22.27 -14.36
N SER A 151 -24.76 21.95 -13.92
CA SER A 151 -23.81 22.93 -13.40
C SER A 151 -22.39 22.37 -13.37
N VAL A 152 -21.41 23.28 -13.32
CA VAL A 152 -19.98 23.00 -13.20
C VAL A 152 -19.48 23.66 -11.91
N HIS A 153 -18.69 22.94 -11.12
CA HIS A 153 -18.15 23.37 -9.83
C HIS A 153 -16.66 23.04 -9.77
N LYS A 154 -15.86 23.85 -9.09
CA LYS A 154 -14.50 23.45 -8.72
C LYS A 154 -14.54 22.38 -7.63
N GLY A 155 -13.52 21.53 -7.58
CA GLY A 155 -13.39 20.52 -6.53
C GLY A 155 -13.40 21.12 -5.12
N GLU A 156 -12.83 22.31 -4.96
CA GLU A 156 -12.87 23.09 -3.71
C GLU A 156 -14.31 23.35 -3.21
N GLU A 157 -15.27 23.56 -4.12
CA GLU A 157 -16.68 23.80 -3.78
C GLU A 157 -17.40 22.53 -3.29
N LEU A 158 -16.84 21.34 -3.57
CA LEU A 158 -17.39 20.06 -3.13
C LEU A 158 -16.89 19.63 -1.75
N LEU A 159 -15.83 20.25 -1.24
CA LEU A 159 -15.19 19.86 0.01
C LEU A 159 -16.15 19.90 1.19
N ASN A 160 -15.98 18.97 2.13
CA ASN A 160 -16.83 18.77 3.30
C ASN A 160 -18.29 18.38 3.02
N THR A 161 -18.69 18.22 1.75
CA THR A 161 -20.01 17.67 1.42
C THR A 161 -20.12 16.26 1.99
N SER A 162 -21.13 16.03 2.83
CA SER A 162 -21.35 14.72 3.45
C SER A 162 -22.05 13.77 2.48
N TYR A 163 -21.78 12.47 2.62
CA TYR A 163 -22.44 11.42 1.85
C TYR A 163 -22.79 10.22 2.73
N THR A 164 -23.64 9.33 2.21
CA THR A 164 -23.91 8.02 2.81
C THR A 164 -23.01 6.97 2.19
N ALA A 165 -22.16 6.34 3.00
CA ALA A 165 -21.27 5.28 2.53
C ALA A 165 -22.04 4.02 2.10
N PRO A 166 -21.54 3.25 1.12
CA PRO A 166 -22.16 1.99 0.70
C PRO A 166 -22.15 0.92 1.79
N PHE A 167 -21.19 0.99 2.71
CA PHE A 167 -21.02 0.09 3.85
C PHE A 167 -20.79 0.93 5.12
N PRO A 168 -21.84 1.49 5.73
CA PRO A 168 -21.68 2.36 6.88
C PRO A 168 -21.22 1.57 8.11
N MET A 169 -20.04 1.91 8.62
CA MET A 169 -19.44 1.37 9.85
C MET A 169 -19.63 2.31 11.04
N LYS A 170 -19.87 1.74 12.23
CA LYS A 170 -20.11 2.51 13.47
C LYS A 170 -18.85 3.16 14.02
N GLU A 171 -17.70 2.57 13.70
CA GLU A 171 -16.36 2.96 14.08
C GLU A 171 -15.94 4.29 13.41
N VAL A 172 -16.61 4.65 12.29
CA VAL A 172 -16.36 5.90 11.58
C VAL A 172 -17.17 7.02 12.22
N THR A 173 -16.53 7.72 13.17
CA THR A 173 -17.09 8.87 13.88
C THR A 173 -16.75 10.20 13.23
N ASN A 174 -15.60 10.27 12.54
CA ASN A 174 -15.17 11.43 11.75
C ASN A 174 -14.83 10.96 10.33
N GLY A 175 -15.75 11.18 9.39
CA GLY A 175 -15.64 10.67 8.02
C GLY A 175 -16.88 10.95 7.18
N TYR A 176 -17.02 10.18 6.11
CA TYR A 176 -18.12 10.25 5.13
C TYR A 176 -18.37 11.65 4.58
N ARG A 177 -17.28 12.36 4.29
CA ARG A 177 -17.28 13.64 3.61
C ARG A 177 -16.28 13.66 2.46
N VAL A 178 -16.47 14.61 1.55
CA VAL A 178 -15.51 14.88 0.49
C VAL A 178 -14.31 15.65 1.05
N ILE A 179 -13.10 15.21 0.69
CA ILE A 179 -11.82 15.82 1.09
C ILE A 179 -10.97 16.19 -0.13
N ALA A 180 -10.00 17.08 0.08
CA ALA A 180 -9.07 17.49 -0.95
C ALA A 180 -7.92 16.49 -1.06
N ALA A 181 -7.53 16.15 -2.29
CA ALA A 181 -6.36 15.33 -2.55
C ALA A 181 -5.71 15.68 -3.90
N ASP A 182 -4.42 16.02 -3.85
CA ASP A 182 -3.65 16.41 -5.04
C ASP A 182 -3.25 15.21 -5.91
N PHE A 183 -3.37 13.98 -5.40
CA PHE A 183 -3.11 12.75 -6.15
C PHE A 183 -4.27 12.33 -7.05
N VAL A 184 -5.44 12.97 -6.95
CA VAL A 184 -6.60 12.69 -7.80
C VAL A 184 -6.39 13.30 -9.17
N THR A 185 -6.50 12.47 -10.21
CA THR A 185 -6.28 12.88 -11.61
C THR A 185 -7.57 12.77 -12.45
N GLY A 186 -7.60 13.50 -13.56
CA GLY A 186 -8.71 13.51 -14.53
C GLY A 186 -8.59 12.49 -15.66
N ASP A 187 -7.64 11.57 -15.59
CA ASP A 187 -7.31 10.61 -16.66
C ASP A 187 -7.88 9.20 -16.46
N SER A 188 -8.36 8.88 -15.25
CA SER A 188 -8.86 7.54 -14.92
C SER A 188 -10.09 7.57 -14.00
N GLY A 189 -10.89 6.50 -14.06
CA GLY A 189 -12.12 6.36 -13.28
C GLY A 189 -13.11 7.50 -13.54
N THR A 190 -13.61 8.10 -12.46
CA THR A 190 -14.61 9.18 -12.47
C THR A 190 -14.04 10.54 -12.07
N GLY A 191 -12.75 10.60 -11.69
CA GLY A 191 -12.14 11.75 -11.02
C GLY A 191 -12.57 11.93 -9.55
N LEU A 192 -13.26 10.94 -8.95
CA LEU A 192 -13.50 10.84 -7.52
C LEU A 192 -12.96 9.51 -7.00
N VAL A 193 -12.11 9.59 -5.98
CA VAL A 193 -11.43 8.43 -5.41
C VAL A 193 -12.07 8.08 -4.07
N HIS A 194 -12.45 6.81 -3.89
CA HIS A 194 -12.89 6.33 -2.57
C HIS A 194 -11.66 6.09 -1.69
N ILE A 195 -11.73 6.52 -0.42
CA ILE A 195 -10.60 6.49 0.49
C ILE A 195 -10.78 5.38 1.52
N ALA A 196 -9.86 4.42 1.54
CA ALA A 196 -9.81 3.29 2.45
C ALA A 196 -8.43 3.23 3.13
N PRO A 197 -8.26 3.86 4.31
CA PRO A 197 -6.95 4.24 4.84
C PRO A 197 -6.03 3.07 5.20
N ALA A 198 -6.57 1.87 5.41
CA ALA A 198 -5.74 0.72 5.70
C ALA A 198 -5.16 0.03 4.46
N TYR A 199 -5.57 0.44 3.25
CA TYR A 199 -5.27 -0.27 2.00
C TYR A 199 -4.68 0.62 0.90
N GLY A 200 -4.39 1.89 1.20
CA GLY A 200 -3.69 2.81 0.30
C GLY A 200 -2.74 3.74 1.07
N GLU A 201 -1.51 3.93 0.59
CA GLU A 201 -0.55 4.83 1.24
C GLU A 201 -1.01 6.30 1.15
N ASP A 202 -1.52 6.71 -0.01
CA ASP A 202 -2.09 8.04 -0.23
C ASP A 202 -3.32 8.27 0.65
N ASP A 203 -4.23 7.28 0.69
CA ASP A 203 -5.40 7.24 1.55
C ASP A 203 -5.03 7.40 3.02
N TYR A 204 -4.02 6.67 3.48
CA TYR A 204 -3.55 6.74 4.87
C TYR A 204 -3.04 8.14 5.21
N ARG A 205 -2.22 8.74 4.34
CA ARG A 205 -1.65 10.08 4.55
C ARG A 205 -2.73 11.15 4.61
N VAL A 206 -3.68 11.12 3.68
CA VAL A 206 -4.76 12.12 3.65
C VAL A 206 -5.73 11.96 4.84
N VAL A 207 -6.02 10.72 5.26
CA VAL A 207 -6.83 10.44 6.45
C VAL A 207 -6.13 10.97 7.71
N GLN A 208 -4.80 10.80 7.82
CA GLN A 208 -4.03 11.36 8.93
C GLN A 208 -4.04 12.88 8.95
N SER A 209 -3.83 13.55 7.80
CA SER A 209 -3.83 15.01 7.73
C SER A 209 -5.19 15.63 8.04
N GLU A 210 -6.26 14.97 7.62
CA GLU A 210 -7.66 15.39 7.84
C GLU A 210 -8.21 14.97 9.21
N GLY A 211 -7.45 14.18 9.98
CA GLY A 211 -7.86 13.64 11.28
C GLY A 211 -9.07 12.70 11.22
N LEU A 212 -9.25 11.99 10.09
CA LEU A 212 -10.39 11.10 9.86
C LEU A 212 -10.24 9.76 10.61
N SER A 213 -11.35 9.07 10.79
CA SER A 213 -11.37 7.73 11.39
C SER A 213 -10.55 6.75 10.55
N PHE A 214 -9.75 5.91 11.22
CA PHE A 214 -9.02 4.81 10.60
C PHE A 214 -9.84 3.53 10.73
N LEU A 215 -10.02 2.81 9.62
CA LEU A 215 -10.81 1.59 9.57
C LEU A 215 -10.03 0.46 8.92
N HIS A 216 -10.04 -0.70 9.57
CA HIS A 216 -9.33 -1.89 9.13
C HIS A 216 -10.23 -3.12 9.29
N VAL A 217 -10.59 -3.75 8.18
CA VAL A 217 -11.64 -4.78 8.10
C VAL A 217 -11.13 -6.15 7.65
N VAL A 218 -9.81 -6.29 7.54
CA VAL A 218 -9.12 -7.47 6.99
C VAL A 218 -8.04 -7.89 7.99
N ASP A 219 -7.90 -9.19 8.20
CA ASP A 219 -6.87 -9.75 9.08
C ASP A 219 -5.54 -10.04 8.35
N GLU A 220 -4.57 -10.56 9.09
CA GLU A 220 -3.25 -10.92 8.56
C GLU A 220 -3.28 -12.05 7.51
N LYS A 221 -4.37 -12.80 7.39
CA LYS A 221 -4.54 -13.81 6.33
C LYS A 221 -5.15 -13.21 5.06
N GLY A 222 -5.46 -11.91 5.06
CA GLY A 222 -6.18 -11.28 3.97
C GLY A 222 -7.66 -11.67 3.94
N GLU A 223 -8.21 -12.12 5.07
CA GLU A 223 -9.63 -12.49 5.20
C GLU A 223 -10.41 -11.38 5.92
N TYR A 224 -11.69 -11.19 5.57
CA TYR A 224 -12.52 -10.23 6.26
C TYR A 224 -12.75 -10.60 7.73
N THR A 225 -12.71 -9.59 8.60
CA THR A 225 -13.00 -9.73 10.04
C THR A 225 -14.51 -9.66 10.31
N GLU A 226 -14.88 -9.72 11.59
CA GLU A 226 -16.27 -9.51 12.06
C GLU A 226 -16.86 -8.15 11.65
N ALA A 227 -16.02 -7.16 11.29
CA ALA A 227 -16.46 -5.86 10.83
C ALA A 227 -17.31 -5.95 9.54
N VAL A 228 -17.14 -7.02 8.74
CA VAL A 228 -17.92 -7.27 7.52
C VAL A 228 -18.56 -8.67 7.60
N PRO A 229 -19.65 -8.84 8.39
CA PRO A 229 -20.16 -10.17 8.75
C PRO A 229 -20.53 -11.07 7.56
N PHE A 230 -21.00 -10.50 6.46
CA PHE A 230 -21.42 -11.28 5.28
C PHE A 230 -20.26 -11.82 4.44
N LEU A 231 -19.03 -11.33 4.67
CA LEU A 231 -17.79 -11.80 4.01
C LEU A 231 -16.77 -12.37 4.99
N LYS A 232 -17.06 -12.39 6.28
CA LYS A 232 -16.17 -12.87 7.33
C LYS A 232 -15.50 -14.21 6.98
N GLY A 233 -14.18 -14.26 7.15
CA GLY A 233 -13.36 -15.44 6.89
C GLY A 233 -13.16 -15.77 5.40
N LYS A 234 -13.64 -14.92 4.48
CA LYS A 234 -13.35 -15.06 3.06
C LYS A 234 -12.17 -14.18 2.68
N PHE A 235 -11.32 -14.72 1.81
CA PHE A 235 -10.21 -13.99 1.22
C PHE A 235 -10.71 -12.82 0.35
N VAL A 236 -10.15 -11.64 0.55
CA VAL A 236 -10.68 -10.39 -0.03
C VAL A 236 -10.75 -10.40 -1.56
N LYS A 237 -9.75 -10.96 -2.25
CA LYS A 237 -9.71 -10.99 -3.73
C LYS A 237 -10.77 -11.93 -4.33
N ASP A 238 -11.30 -12.86 -3.54
CA ASP A 238 -12.38 -13.75 -3.98
C ASP A 238 -13.76 -13.11 -3.75
N CYS A 239 -13.82 -11.96 -3.07
CA CYS A 239 -15.07 -11.33 -2.65
C CYS A 239 -15.56 -10.21 -3.58
N ASP A 240 -14.80 -9.81 -4.61
CA ASP A 240 -15.17 -8.69 -5.49
C ASP A 240 -16.56 -8.89 -6.12
N VAL A 241 -16.90 -10.14 -6.51
CA VAL A 241 -18.22 -10.47 -7.05
C VAL A 241 -19.33 -10.35 -6.00
N ASP A 242 -19.06 -10.74 -4.76
CA ASP A 242 -20.02 -10.65 -3.67
C ASP A 242 -20.31 -9.18 -3.30
N ILE A 243 -19.26 -8.33 -3.28
CA ILE A 243 -19.40 -6.88 -3.08
C ILE A 243 -20.24 -6.26 -4.20
N VAL A 244 -19.94 -6.57 -5.47
CA VAL A 244 -20.67 -6.00 -6.60
C VAL A 244 -22.14 -6.45 -6.62
N ARG A 245 -22.43 -7.70 -6.21
CA ARG A 245 -23.82 -8.17 -6.04
C ARG A 245 -24.54 -7.41 -4.93
N TYR A 246 -23.87 -7.17 -3.80
CA TYR A 246 -24.43 -6.37 -2.71
C TYR A 246 -24.78 -4.96 -3.20
N LEU A 247 -23.84 -4.27 -3.85
CA LEU A 247 -24.06 -2.93 -4.38
C LEU A 247 -25.20 -2.87 -5.39
N ALA A 248 -25.33 -3.89 -6.26
CA ALA A 248 -26.44 -3.97 -7.21
C ALA A 248 -27.79 -4.15 -6.51
N LYS A 249 -27.85 -5.00 -5.48
CA LYS A 249 -29.05 -5.24 -4.67
C LYS A 249 -29.51 -3.98 -3.95
N GLU A 250 -28.58 -3.20 -3.41
CA GLU A 250 -28.86 -1.93 -2.72
C GLU A 250 -29.08 -0.75 -3.69
N GLY A 251 -29.01 -0.97 -5.01
CA GLY A 251 -29.17 0.08 -6.03
C GLY A 251 -27.99 1.08 -6.11
N LEU A 252 -26.90 0.79 -5.40
CA LEU A 252 -25.71 1.63 -5.28
C LEU A 252 -24.67 1.37 -6.38
N LEU A 253 -24.80 0.29 -7.16
CA LEU A 253 -23.94 0.06 -8.32
C LEU A 253 -24.36 0.95 -9.49
N TYR A 254 -23.43 1.73 -10.04
CA TYR A 254 -23.63 2.47 -11.29
C TYR A 254 -23.19 1.65 -12.50
N HIS A 255 -21.95 1.13 -12.46
CA HIS A 255 -21.38 0.35 -13.55
C HIS A 255 -20.39 -0.69 -13.00
N LYS A 256 -20.16 -1.77 -13.75
CA LYS A 256 -19.11 -2.75 -13.49
C LYS A 256 -18.50 -3.20 -14.81
N GLU A 257 -17.20 -3.47 -14.81
CA GLU A 257 -16.51 -4.02 -15.97
C GLU A 257 -15.29 -4.82 -15.56
N LYS A 258 -14.76 -5.63 -16.48
CA LYS A 258 -13.46 -6.28 -16.29
C LYS A 258 -12.38 -5.30 -16.76
N TYR A 259 -11.49 -4.94 -15.86
CA TYR A 259 -10.40 -4.03 -16.11
C TYR A 259 -9.08 -4.81 -16.15
N GLU A 260 -8.33 -4.65 -17.24
CA GLU A 260 -7.02 -5.29 -17.39
C GLU A 260 -5.92 -4.31 -16.97
N HIS A 261 -5.11 -4.69 -15.98
CA HIS A 261 -4.06 -3.82 -15.44
C HIS A 261 -2.91 -4.63 -14.84
N SER A 262 -1.80 -3.94 -14.54
CA SER A 262 -0.64 -4.54 -13.88
C SER A 262 -0.84 -4.53 -12.37
N TYR A 263 -0.79 -5.71 -11.74
CA TYR A 263 -1.00 -5.86 -10.30
C TYR A 263 0.17 -6.58 -9.63
N PRO A 264 0.61 -6.14 -8.43
CA PRO A 264 1.74 -6.73 -7.75
C PRO A 264 1.40 -8.09 -7.11
N HIS A 265 2.27 -9.08 -7.33
CA HIS A 265 2.20 -10.39 -6.69
C HIS A 265 3.47 -10.67 -5.88
N CYS A 266 3.37 -11.58 -4.92
CA CYS A 266 4.51 -12.01 -4.13
C CYS A 266 5.55 -12.68 -5.03
N TRP A 267 6.78 -12.17 -5.03
CA TRP A 267 7.90 -12.70 -5.82
C TRP A 267 8.31 -14.14 -5.45
N ARG A 268 7.80 -14.67 -4.34
CA ARG A 268 8.10 -16.02 -3.84
C ARG A 268 6.99 -17.04 -4.03
N CYS A 269 5.75 -16.66 -3.73
CA CYS A 269 4.61 -17.60 -3.72
C CYS A 269 3.51 -17.22 -4.72
N ASP A 270 3.73 -16.19 -5.53
CA ASP A 270 2.83 -15.75 -6.60
C ASP A 270 1.44 -15.28 -6.16
N SER A 271 1.14 -15.23 -4.85
CA SER A 271 -0.13 -14.72 -4.34
C SER A 271 -0.28 -13.21 -4.61
N PRO A 272 -1.48 -12.70 -4.91
CA PRO A 272 -1.71 -11.27 -5.04
C PRO A 272 -1.33 -10.56 -3.74
N LEU A 273 -0.62 -9.43 -3.85
CA LEU A 273 -0.29 -8.61 -2.69
C LEU A 273 -1.46 -7.70 -2.34
N LEU A 274 -1.63 -7.43 -1.06
CA LEU A 274 -2.53 -6.42 -0.55
C LEU A 274 -1.68 -5.25 -0.07
N TYR A 275 -2.07 -4.02 -0.35
CA TYR A 275 -1.60 -2.91 0.45
C TYR A 275 -2.31 -3.01 1.80
N TYR A 276 -1.55 -3.03 2.89
CA TYR A 276 -2.08 -3.34 4.21
C TYR A 276 -1.37 -2.49 5.26
N ALA A 277 -2.14 -1.85 6.11
CA ALA A 277 -1.65 -1.07 7.22
C ALA A 277 -1.19 -1.96 8.37
N GLY A 278 0.04 -1.78 8.81
CA GLY A 278 0.56 -2.46 9.98
C GLY A 278 1.69 -1.69 10.64
N GLU A 279 2.04 -2.12 11.83
CA GLU A 279 3.27 -1.68 12.48
C GLU A 279 4.48 -2.30 11.79
N SER A 280 5.51 -1.49 11.56
CA SER A 280 6.76 -1.95 11.00
C SER A 280 7.92 -1.11 11.50
N TRP A 281 9.12 -1.70 11.51
CA TRP A 281 10.35 -0.98 11.74
C TRP A 281 10.92 -0.51 10.41
N LEU A 282 11.15 0.80 10.33
CA LEU A 282 11.66 1.46 9.15
C LEU A 282 13.01 2.13 9.44
N ILE A 283 13.85 2.14 8.41
CA ILE A 283 15.04 2.99 8.37
C ILE A 283 14.67 4.23 7.58
N ARG A 284 14.87 5.42 8.17
CA ARG A 284 14.64 6.74 7.55
C ARG A 284 15.69 7.05 6.48
N THR A 285 15.68 6.29 5.40
CA THR A 285 16.61 6.44 4.27
C THR A 285 16.41 7.79 3.57
N THR A 286 15.19 8.34 3.60
CA THR A 286 14.89 9.66 3.03
C THR A 286 15.70 10.80 3.66
N ALA A 287 16.09 10.68 4.93
CA ALA A 287 16.90 11.68 5.64
C ALA A 287 18.34 11.78 5.12
N ILE A 288 18.80 10.80 4.35
CA ILE A 288 20.17 10.74 3.79
C ILE A 288 20.15 10.52 2.27
N LYS A 289 19.03 10.86 1.61
CA LYS A 289 18.83 10.69 0.16
C LYS A 289 19.92 11.36 -0.68
N ASP A 290 20.29 12.59 -0.33
CA ASP A 290 21.31 13.34 -1.06
C ASP A 290 22.68 12.64 -1.01
N THR A 291 23.01 12.02 0.13
CA THR A 291 24.22 11.20 0.28
C THR A 291 24.19 9.97 -0.62
N PHE A 292 23.03 9.31 -0.77
CA PHE A 292 22.90 8.19 -1.71
C PHE A 292 23.12 8.62 -3.16
N LEU A 293 22.57 9.76 -3.57
CA LEU A 293 22.74 10.30 -4.92
C LEU A 293 24.20 10.68 -5.19
N GLN A 294 24.85 11.39 -4.25
CA GLN A 294 26.26 11.75 -4.35
C GLN A 294 27.17 10.51 -4.43
N ASN A 295 26.91 9.49 -3.61
CA ASN A 295 27.67 8.24 -3.66
C ASN A 295 27.43 7.50 -4.97
N ASN A 296 26.19 7.46 -5.48
CA ASN A 296 25.89 6.86 -6.78
C ASN A 296 26.64 7.54 -7.94
N ASP A 297 26.81 8.85 -7.88
CA ASP A 297 27.57 9.61 -8.89
C ASP A 297 29.05 9.22 -8.92
N SER A 298 29.63 8.88 -7.76
CA SER A 298 31.01 8.42 -7.64
C SER A 298 31.26 7.01 -8.20
N VAL A 299 30.21 6.19 -8.38
CA VAL A 299 30.31 4.82 -8.88
C VAL A 299 30.42 4.81 -10.40
N THR A 300 31.28 3.95 -10.96
CA THR A 300 31.30 3.72 -12.41
C THR A 300 30.33 2.59 -12.75
N TRP A 301 29.31 2.88 -13.57
CA TRP A 301 28.25 1.94 -13.91
C TRP A 301 28.49 1.31 -15.29
N TYR A 302 28.24 0.02 -15.41
CA TYR A 302 28.22 -0.67 -16.69
C TYR A 302 26.88 -1.37 -16.87
N PRO A 303 26.01 -0.92 -17.81
CA PRO A 303 26.17 0.23 -18.71
C PRO A 303 25.92 1.60 -18.03
N ASP A 304 26.55 2.66 -18.54
CA ASP A 304 26.55 4.01 -17.94
C ASP A 304 25.16 4.59 -17.70
N HIS A 305 24.21 4.37 -18.62
CA HIS A 305 22.86 4.91 -18.53
C HIS A 305 22.07 4.40 -17.31
N MET A 306 22.54 3.35 -16.63
CA MET A 306 21.91 2.87 -15.38
C MET A 306 22.08 3.84 -14.22
N LYS A 307 23.20 4.59 -14.18
CA LYS A 307 23.54 5.53 -13.11
C LYS A 307 22.44 6.56 -12.87
N HIS A 308 22.05 7.26 -13.94
CA HIS A 308 20.99 8.29 -13.91
C HIS A 308 19.65 7.78 -14.47
N GLY A 309 19.64 6.57 -15.03
CA GLY A 309 18.43 5.90 -15.52
C GLY A 309 17.76 5.11 -14.41
N ARG A 310 17.71 3.78 -14.56
CA ARG A 310 16.90 2.91 -13.68
C ARG A 310 17.26 3.05 -12.20
N PHE A 311 18.55 3.09 -11.85
CA PHE A 311 18.96 3.18 -10.45
C PHE A 311 18.91 4.62 -9.91
N GLY A 312 19.34 5.60 -10.70
CA GLY A 312 19.22 7.02 -10.34
C GLY A 312 17.78 7.44 -10.06
N LYS A 313 16.86 7.14 -10.98
CA LYS A 313 15.42 7.41 -10.79
C LYS A 313 14.83 6.66 -9.59
N PHE A 314 15.34 5.47 -9.27
CA PHE A 314 14.95 4.75 -8.08
C PHE A 314 15.36 5.51 -6.80
N LEU A 315 16.61 5.99 -6.73
CA LEU A 315 17.09 6.80 -5.60
C LEU A 315 16.36 8.15 -5.49
N GLU A 316 16.06 8.79 -6.62
CA GLU A 316 15.27 10.03 -6.68
C GLU A 316 13.85 9.86 -6.12
N ASN A 317 13.28 8.67 -6.19
CA ASN A 317 11.94 8.37 -5.67
C ASN A 317 11.98 7.44 -4.44
N MET A 318 13.13 7.37 -3.76
CA MET A 318 13.33 6.49 -2.61
C MET A 318 12.39 6.86 -1.45
N VAL A 319 11.77 5.84 -0.89
CA VAL A 319 10.96 5.90 0.34
C VAL A 319 11.71 5.24 1.50
N ASP A 320 11.27 5.51 2.74
CA ASP A 320 11.86 4.87 3.92
C ASP A 320 11.77 3.34 3.83
N TRP A 321 12.84 2.66 4.24
CA TRP A 321 12.96 1.22 4.03
C TRP A 321 12.34 0.43 5.18
N ASN A 322 11.26 -0.30 4.91
CA ASN A 322 10.70 -1.28 5.83
C ASN A 322 11.60 -2.52 5.94
N ILE A 323 12.25 -2.69 7.09
CA ILE A 323 13.18 -3.80 7.37
C ILE A 323 12.58 -4.91 8.23
N SER A 324 11.50 -4.66 8.98
CA SER A 324 10.87 -5.70 9.79
C SER A 324 10.14 -6.71 8.93
N ARG A 325 10.17 -7.98 9.36
CA ARG A 325 9.37 -9.07 8.80
C ARG A 325 8.80 -9.90 9.94
N ASN A 326 7.50 -10.14 9.92
CA ASN A 326 6.84 -11.06 10.87
C ASN A 326 7.14 -12.52 10.48
N ARG A 327 8.38 -12.96 10.71
CA ARG A 327 8.89 -14.28 10.28
C ARG A 327 9.83 -14.88 11.32
N TYR A 328 10.04 -16.19 11.22
CA TYR A 328 10.79 -16.95 12.23
C TYR A 328 12.27 -17.16 11.88
N TRP A 329 12.60 -17.34 10.60
CA TRP A 329 13.97 -17.64 10.15
C TRP A 329 14.62 -16.39 9.54
N GLY A 330 15.50 -15.75 10.31
CA GLY A 330 16.24 -14.56 9.90
C GLY A 330 17.05 -13.99 11.05
N THR A 331 17.78 -12.91 10.79
CA THR A 331 18.46 -12.14 11.84
C THR A 331 17.42 -11.42 12.70
N PRO A 332 17.36 -11.65 14.02
CA PRO A 332 16.44 -10.93 14.89
C PRO A 332 16.73 -9.43 14.88
N LEU A 333 15.67 -8.62 14.87
CA LEU A 333 15.79 -7.19 15.13
C LEU A 333 16.21 -7.00 16.59
N ASN A 334 17.35 -6.35 16.80
CA ASN A 334 17.98 -6.18 18.11
C ASN A 334 17.48 -4.92 18.82
N VAL A 335 16.16 -4.72 18.93
CA VAL A 335 15.59 -3.61 19.69
C VAL A 335 14.74 -4.16 20.84
N TRP A 336 15.08 -3.77 22.06
CA TRP A 336 14.31 -4.03 23.26
C TRP A 336 13.54 -2.76 23.63
N GLU A 337 12.26 -2.90 23.92
CA GLU A 337 11.38 -1.80 24.33
C GLU A 337 10.90 -2.04 25.77
N CYS A 338 11.00 -1.02 26.62
CA CYS A 338 10.53 -1.08 28.00
C CYS A 338 9.04 -0.71 28.07
N GLU A 339 8.19 -1.64 28.53
CA GLU A 339 6.73 -1.46 28.59
C GLU A 339 6.27 -0.35 29.56
N SER A 340 7.13 0.11 30.48
CA SER A 340 6.76 1.08 31.52
C SER A 340 7.21 2.53 31.23
N CYS A 341 8.20 2.73 30.36
CA CYS A 341 8.78 4.06 30.12
C CYS A 341 9.13 4.36 28.67
N ASP A 342 8.72 3.50 27.72
CA ASP A 342 8.98 3.61 26.27
C ASP A 342 10.48 3.73 25.91
N HIS A 343 11.38 3.40 26.85
CA HIS A 343 12.80 3.40 26.59
C HIS A 343 13.17 2.25 25.66
N GLN A 344 13.95 2.56 24.62
CA GLN A 344 14.43 1.58 23.65
C GLN A 344 15.93 1.37 23.79
N PHE A 345 16.36 0.12 23.75
CA PHE A 345 17.76 -0.28 23.80
C PHE A 345 18.10 -1.22 22.65
N ALA A 346 19.16 -0.91 21.90
CA ALA A 346 19.62 -1.71 20.77
C ALA A 346 21.09 -2.15 20.91
N PRO A 347 21.38 -3.34 21.47
CA PRO A 347 22.75 -3.80 21.68
C PRO A 347 23.47 -4.04 20.35
N LYS A 348 24.68 -3.51 20.23
CA LYS A 348 25.54 -3.61 19.04
C LYS A 348 26.41 -4.87 19.04
N SER A 349 26.36 -5.69 20.11
CA SER A 349 27.08 -6.97 20.22
C SER A 349 26.41 -7.94 21.19
N ILE A 350 26.75 -9.22 21.09
CA ILE A 350 26.35 -10.27 22.05
C ILE A 350 26.94 -9.96 23.43
N ALA A 351 28.17 -9.45 23.49
CA ALA A 351 28.82 -9.07 24.73
C ALA A 351 28.09 -7.91 25.44
N GLU A 352 27.59 -6.94 24.68
CA GLU A 352 26.77 -5.85 25.20
C GLU A 352 25.42 -6.35 25.70
N LEU A 353 24.72 -7.20 24.93
CA LEU A 353 23.46 -7.81 25.36
C LEU A 353 23.63 -8.53 26.71
N ARG A 354 24.71 -9.30 26.89
CA ARG A 354 25.00 -10.05 28.13
C ARG A 354 25.26 -9.17 29.37
N LYS A 355 25.59 -7.89 29.20
CA LYS A 355 25.77 -6.96 30.34
C LYS A 355 24.44 -6.45 30.88
N HIS A 356 23.37 -6.56 30.09
CA HIS A 356 22.03 -6.06 30.38
C HIS A 356 21.00 -7.17 30.60
N SER A 357 21.44 -8.44 30.51
CA SER A 357 20.61 -9.64 30.68
C SER A 357 20.54 -10.15 32.11
#